data_AF-X1TGF0-F1
#
_entry.id   AF-X1TGF0-F1
#
_cell.length_a   1.000
_cell.length_b   1.000
_cell.length_c   1.000
_cell.angle_alpha   90.00
_cell.angle_beta   90.00
_cell.angle_gamma   90.00
#
_symmetry.space_group_name_H-M   'P 1'
#
loop_
_entity.id
_entity.type
_entity.pdbx_description
1 polymer ?
#
loop_
_entity_poly.entity_id
_entity_poly.type
_entity_poly.pdbx_seq_one_letter_code
_entity_poly.pdbx_strand_id
1 'polypeptide(L)' 'TSIKVTLPVLVPEMSYDNLEIADGDSAMGAFAYLAIGKYEGREAETMERNLLDYCKQDTLAMVKLHQRLAEYV' A
#
# COMPACT_ATOMS: atom_id res chain seq x y z
N THR A 1 11.91 -2.94 -9.54
CA THR A 1 12.23 -2.01 -8.45
C THR A 1 10.97 -1.71 -7.68
N SER A 2 11.01 -1.72 -6.35
CA SER A 2 9.81 -1.58 -5.50
C SER A 2 9.82 -0.24 -4.77
N ILE A 3 8.66 0.42 -4.70
CA ILE A 3 8.46 1.66 -3.93
C ILE A 3 8.86 1.46 -2.47
N LYS A 4 8.64 0.28 -1.90
CA LYS A 4 9.03 -0.07 -0.52
C LYS A 4 10.54 -0.01 -0.27
N VAL A 5 11.34 -0.22 -1.30
CA VAL A 5 12.80 -0.13 -1.18
C VAL A 5 13.26 1.32 -1.29
N THR A 6 12.63 2.09 -2.17
CA THR A 6 13.04 3.47 -2.46
C THR A 6 12.49 4.48 -1.44
N LEU A 7 11.25 4.30 -0.98
CA LEU A 7 10.56 5.20 -0.05
C LEU A 7 11.35 5.49 1.24
N PRO A 8 11.81 4.50 2.02
CA PRO A 8 12.50 4.79 3.29
C PRO A 8 13.86 5.49 3.11
N VAL A 9 14.46 5.38 1.93
CA VAL A 9 15.73 6.09 1.61
C VAL A 9 15.49 7.57 1.39
N LEU A 10 14.39 7.92 0.72
CA LEU A 10 14.07 9.31 0.37
C LEU A 10 13.13 9.97 1.37
N VAL A 11 12.27 9.23 2.06
CA VAL A 11 11.25 9.73 3.00
C VAL A 11 11.27 8.82 4.24
N PRO A 12 12.31 8.91 5.10
CA PRO A 12 12.54 7.96 6.19
C PRO A 12 11.44 7.96 7.27
N GLU A 13 10.63 9.01 7.34
CA GLU A 13 9.48 9.13 8.24
C GLU A 13 8.24 8.32 7.79
N MET A 14 8.26 7.73 6.59
CA MET A 14 7.13 7.01 6.02
C MET A 14 7.44 5.52 5.82
N SER A 15 6.57 4.66 6.36
CA SER A 15 6.68 3.20 6.20
C SER A 15 5.30 2.55 5.97
N TYR A 16 5.30 1.24 5.75
CA TYR A 16 4.08 0.43 5.59
C TYR A 16 3.82 -0.44 6.82
N ASP A 17 4.59 -0.28 7.90
CA ASP A 17 4.64 -1.25 9.02
C ASP A 17 3.36 -1.29 9.85
N ASN A 18 2.54 -0.23 9.77
CA ASN A 18 1.26 -0.13 10.48
C ASN A 18 0.07 -0.64 9.64
N LEU A 19 0.31 -1.21 8.47
CA LEU A 19 -0.74 -1.74 7.61
C LEU A 19 -0.84 -3.25 7.74
N GLU A 20 -2.08 -3.74 7.84
CA GLU A 20 -2.38 -5.19 7.81
C GLU A 20 -1.96 -5.83 6.48
N ILE A 21 -2.10 -5.10 5.37
CA ILE A 21 -1.54 -5.45 4.07
C ILE A 21 -0.43 -4.46 3.78
N ALA A 22 0.81 -4.94 3.78
CA ALA A 22 1.96 -4.09 3.60
C ALA A 22 2.75 -4.39 2.32
N ASP A 23 2.60 -5.54 1.68
CA ASP A 23 3.32 -5.91 0.46
C ASP A 23 2.39 -6.18 -0.73
N GLY A 24 2.94 -6.00 -1.93
CA GLY A 24 2.17 -6.04 -3.17
C GLY A 24 1.65 -7.43 -3.54
N ASP A 25 2.36 -8.50 -3.17
CA ASP A 25 1.93 -9.87 -3.46
C ASP A 25 0.71 -10.23 -2.61
N SER A 26 0.76 -9.89 -1.31
CA SER A 26 -0.37 -10.03 -0.39
C SER A 26 -1.58 -9.20 -0.83
N ALA A 27 -1.36 -7.93 -1.24
CA ALA A 27 -2.42 -7.06 -1.73
C ALA A 27 -3.11 -7.64 -2.98
N MET A 28 -2.32 -8.11 -3.95
CA MET A 28 -2.84 -8.71 -5.19
C MET A 28 -3.64 -9.99 -4.90
N GLY A 29 -3.13 -10.85 -4.01
CA GLY A 29 -3.81 -12.08 -3.59
C GLY A 29 -5.14 -11.80 -2.88
N ALA A 30 -5.13 -10.87 -1.92
CA ALA A 30 -6.32 -10.44 -1.19
C ALA A 30 -7.38 -9.86 -2.13
N PHE A 31 -6.97 -9.00 -3.07
CA PHE A 31 -7.86 -8.44 -4.08
C PHE A 31 -8.48 -9.53 -4.97
N ALA A 32 -7.67 -10.48 -5.46
CA ALA A 32 -8.16 -11.57 -6.28
C ALA A 32 -9.18 -12.45 -5.52
N TYR A 33 -8.92 -12.72 -4.23
CA TYR A 33 -9.84 -13.48 -3.39
C TYR A 33 -11.15 -12.75 -3.10
N LEU A 34 -11.12 -11.43 -2.87
CA LEU A 34 -12.34 -10.63 -2.83
C LEU A 34 -13.12 -10.73 -4.14
N ALA A 35 -12.44 -10.59 -5.27
CA ALA A 35 -13.08 -10.58 -6.60
C ALA A 35 -13.78 -11.90 -6.95
N ILE A 36 -13.25 -13.04 -6.47
CA ILE A 36 -13.86 -14.36 -6.70
C ILE A 36 -14.82 -14.79 -5.57
N GLY A 37 -15.11 -13.91 -4.61
CA GLY A 37 -16.03 -14.21 -3.50
C GLY A 37 -15.47 -15.18 -2.46
N LYS A 38 -14.14 -15.26 -2.30
CA LYS A 38 -13.52 -16.11 -1.28
C LYS A 38 -13.63 -15.54 0.14
N TYR A 39 -13.87 -14.25 0.28
CA TYR A 39 -14.18 -13.60 1.55
C TYR A 39 -15.66 -13.22 1.57
N GLU A 40 -16.30 -13.37 2.73
CA GLU A 40 -17.73 -13.11 2.88
C GLU A 40 -18.05 -12.25 4.12
N GLY A 41 -19.16 -11.51 4.06
CA GLY A 41 -19.65 -10.69 5.17
C GLY A 41 -18.59 -9.76 5.75
N ARG A 42 -18.41 -9.81 7.08
CA ARG A 42 -17.47 -8.94 7.81
C ARG A 42 -16.01 -9.14 7.42
N GLU A 43 -15.64 -10.33 6.96
CA GLU A 43 -14.27 -10.61 6.51
C GLU A 43 -13.98 -9.87 5.20
N ALA A 44 -14.93 -9.90 4.25
CA ALA A 44 -14.83 -9.16 3.01
C ALA A 44 -14.71 -7.65 3.26
N GLU A 45 -15.56 -7.09 4.11
CA GLU A 45 -15.51 -5.67 4.49
C GLU A 45 -14.16 -5.29 5.15
N THR A 46 -13.59 -6.18 5.95
CA THR A 46 -12.29 -5.94 6.59
C THR A 46 -11.17 -5.97 5.57
N MET A 47 -11.19 -6.94 4.65
CA MET A 47 -10.20 -7.05 3.60
C MET A 47 -10.25 -5.85 2.64
N GLU A 48 -11.45 -5.38 2.31
CA GLU A 48 -11.65 -4.17 1.49
C GLU A 48 -11.02 -2.94 2.17
N ARG A 49 -11.28 -2.72 3.47
CA ARG A 49 -10.67 -1.61 4.22
C ARG A 49 -9.14 -1.68 4.21
N ASN A 50 -8.58 -2.87 4.48
CA ASN A 50 -7.12 -3.06 4.51
C ASN A 50 -6.49 -2.77 3.14
N LEU A 51 -7.12 -3.21 2.05
CA LEU A 51 -6.66 -2.90 0.69
C LEU A 51 -6.77 -1.42 0.36
N LEU A 52 -7.86 -0.76 0.78
CA LEU A 52 -8.01 0.68 0.60
C LEU A 52 -6.93 1.47 1.34
N ASP A 53 -6.58 1.06 2.56
CA ASP A 53 -5.52 1.72 3.33
C ASP A 53 -4.14 1.51 2.69
N TYR A 54 -3.86 0.31 2.17
CA TYR A 54 -2.67 0.05 1.34
C TYR A 54 -2.62 0.94 0.08
N CYS A 55 -3.70 1.01 -0.69
CA CYS A 55 -3.77 1.84 -1.91
C CYS A 55 -3.62 3.35 -1.62
N LYS A 56 -4.18 3.84 -0.51
CA LYS A 56 -3.98 5.22 -0.05
C LYS A 56 -2.51 5.49 0.27
N GLN A 57 -1.85 4.57 0.98
CA GLN A 57 -0.45 4.69 1.34
C GLN A 57 0.44 4.72 0.09
N ASP A 58 0.21 3.85 -0.89
CA ASP A 58 0.93 3.87 -2.19
C ASP A 58 0.80 5.22 -2.91
N THR A 59 -0.43 5.76 -2.95
CA THR A 59 -0.68 7.06 -3.58
C THR A 59 0.07 8.18 -2.87
N LEU A 60 0.02 8.22 -1.54
CA LEU A 60 0.70 9.23 -0.74
C LEU A 60 2.23 9.11 -0.84
N ALA A 61 2.75 7.88 -0.81
CA ALA A 61 4.17 7.59 -0.97
C ALA A 61 4.71 8.12 -2.30
N MET A 62 3.96 7.96 -3.40
CA MET A 62 4.35 8.49 -4.71
C MET A 62 4.39 10.03 -4.73
N VAL A 63 3.41 10.70 -4.10
CA VAL A 63 3.42 12.17 -3.97
C VAL A 63 4.63 12.64 -3.16
N LYS A 64 4.93 11.96 -2.04
CA LYS A 64 6.06 12.31 -1.18
C LYS A 64 7.41 12.09 -1.86
N LEU A 65 7.55 10.99 -2.59
CA LEU A 65 8.72 10.73 -3.42
C LEU A 65 8.92 11.81 -4.48
N HIS A 66 7.85 12.18 -5.19
CA HIS A 66 7.91 13.25 -6.18
C HIS A 66 8.32 14.58 -5.54
N GLN A 67 7.70 14.97 -4.41
CA GLN A 67 8.05 16.18 -3.67
C GLN A 67 9.52 16.20 -3.29
N ARG A 68 10.03 15.09 -2.70
CA ARG A 68 11.44 15.00 -2.30
C ARG A 68 12.39 15.06 -3.49
N LEU A 69 12.08 14.39 -4.60
CA LEU A 69 12.92 14.42 -5.80
C LEU A 69 12.99 15.82 -6.41
N ALA A 70 11.88 16.55 -6.41
CA ALA A 70 11.82 17.92 -6.92
C ALA A 70 12.67 18.93 -6.10
N GLU A 71 13.07 18.60 -4.87
CA GLU A 71 14.01 19.43 -4.09
C GLU A 71 15.45 19.38 -4.63
N TYR A 72 15.79 18.38 -5.46
CA TYR A 72 17.12 18.17 -6.02
C TYR A 72 17.26 18.59 -7.49
N VAL A 73 16.19 19.15 -8.08
CA VAL A 73 16.13 19.64 -9.47
C VAL A 73 16.04 21.15 -9.45
#